data_AF-A0AAE8SFJ5-F1
#
_entry.id   AF-A0AAE8SFJ5-F1
#
_cell.length_a   1.000
_cell.length_b   1.000
_cell.length_c   1.000
_cell.angle_alpha   90.00
_cell.angle_beta   90.00
_cell.angle_gamma   90.00
#
_symmetry.space_group_name_H-M   'P 1'
#
loop_
_entity.id
_entity.type
_entity.pdbx_description
1 polymer ?
#
loop_
_entity_poly.entity_id
_entity_poly.type
_entity_poly.pdbx_seq_one_letter_code
_entity_poly.pdbx_strand_id
1 'polypeptide(L)'
;MHFAKLLITASSAVLGSHAVGVKTYAGRDCTGSEQDVKVDGGQACNADLQRFQSYRENGFGPGNGQRIAFYAQPSCSQDSFLYDTYSNNGDYFQSKKCYNINGHSPSQYAHGMKLY
;
A
#
# COMPACT_ATOMS: atom_id res chain seq x y z
N MET A 1 20.82 41.32 2.07
CA MET A 1 19.52 41.02 1.43
C MET A 1 19.84 40.68 -0.03
N HIS A 2 19.57 39.53 -0.65
CA HIS A 2 18.94 38.27 -0.30
C HIS A 2 19.65 37.16 -1.13
N PHE A 3 20.05 36.06 -0.50
CA PHE A 3 20.50 34.86 -1.22
C PHE A 3 19.27 34.03 -1.61
N ALA A 4 18.89 34.05 -2.88
CA ALA A 4 17.85 33.17 -3.40
C ALA A 4 18.44 31.77 -3.61
N LYS A 5 18.19 30.86 -2.65
CA LYS A 5 18.44 29.43 -2.82
C LYS A 5 17.31 28.85 -3.67
N LEU A 6 17.55 28.66 -4.96
CA LEU A 6 16.74 27.80 -5.83
C LEU A 6 16.92 26.36 -5.36
N LEU A 7 15.96 25.85 -4.58
CA LEU A 7 15.81 24.43 -4.32
C LEU A 7 15.16 23.81 -5.57
N ILE A 8 16.00 23.26 -6.44
CA ILE A 8 15.59 22.35 -7.51
C ILE A 8 15.10 21.08 -6.80
N THR A 9 13.78 20.92 -6.64
CA THR A 9 13.19 19.66 -6.22
C THR A 9 13.37 18.67 -7.36
N ALA A 10 14.33 17.76 -7.22
CA ALA A 10 14.51 16.63 -8.12
C ALA A 10 13.23 15.78 -8.10
N SER A 11 12.43 15.87 -9.16
CA SER A 11 11.41 14.87 -9.46
C SER A 11 12.13 13.60 -9.90
N SER A 12 12.33 12.67 -8.97
CA SER A 12 12.81 11.33 -9.26
C SER A 12 11.78 10.61 -10.13
N ALA A 13 11.98 10.68 -11.44
CA ALA A 13 11.37 9.79 -12.41
C ALA A 13 11.98 8.40 -12.23
N VAL A 14 11.39 7.59 -11.34
CA VAL A 14 11.71 6.17 -11.21
C VAL A 14 10.86 5.43 -12.24
N LEU A 15 11.38 5.29 -13.46
CA LEU A 15 10.91 4.32 -14.44
C LEU A 15 11.77 3.05 -14.30
N GLY A 16 11.21 1.99 -13.73
CA GLY A 16 11.85 0.68 -13.71
C GLY A 16 11.23 -0.28 -12.70
N SER A 17 10.52 -1.29 -13.23
CA SER A 17 9.80 -2.38 -12.57
C SER A 17 8.43 -2.02 -11.96
N HIS A 18 7.41 -2.80 -12.35
CA HIS A 18 6.00 -2.72 -11.97
C HIS A 18 5.78 -3.11 -10.50
N ALA A 19 6.48 -2.47 -9.57
CA ALA A 19 6.29 -2.70 -8.15
C ALA A 19 4.88 -2.24 -7.75
N VAL A 20 4.05 -3.16 -7.25
CA VAL A 20 2.78 -2.81 -6.64
C VAL A 20 3.07 -2.08 -5.33
N GLY A 21 3.25 -0.77 -5.43
CA GLY A 21 3.42 0.11 -4.28
C GLY A 21 2.09 0.35 -3.60
N VAL A 22 2.05 0.25 -2.28
CA VAL A 22 0.89 0.56 -1.46
C VAL A 22 1.27 1.65 -0.48
N LYS A 23 0.59 2.78 -0.50
CA LYS A 23 0.71 3.81 0.51
C LYS A 23 -0.30 3.53 1.63
N THR A 24 0.18 3.27 2.83
CA THR A 24 -0.65 2.98 4.01
C THR A 24 -0.74 4.20 4.90
N TYR A 25 -1.84 4.30 5.66
CA TYR A 25 -2.15 5.44 6.50
C TYR A 25 -2.59 4.98 7.90
N ALA A 26 -2.05 5.63 8.94
CA ALA A 26 -2.40 5.31 10.33
C ALA A 26 -3.87 5.60 10.65
N GLY A 27 -4.48 6.60 10.00
CA GLY A 27 -5.87 6.97 10.14
C GLY A 27 -6.78 6.41 9.05
N ARG A 28 -8.09 6.49 9.27
CA ARG A 28 -9.12 6.23 8.26
C ARG A 28 -9.08 7.27 7.15
N ASP A 29 -9.66 6.92 6.01
CA ASP A 29 -9.89 7.83 4.88
C ASP A 29 -8.60 8.50 4.38
N CYS A 30 -7.49 7.76 4.50
CA CYS A 30 -6.15 8.15 4.08
C CYS A 30 -5.62 9.40 4.79
N THR A 31 -5.85 9.44 6.10
CA THR A 31 -5.39 10.51 6.99
C THR A 31 -4.31 10.03 7.96
N GLY A 32 -3.60 10.96 8.60
CA GLY A 32 -2.53 10.65 9.55
C GLY A 32 -1.19 10.38 8.87
N SER A 33 -0.29 9.69 9.59
CA SER A 33 1.04 9.35 9.08
C SER A 33 0.94 8.37 7.92
N GLU A 34 1.72 8.61 6.87
CA GLU A 34 1.79 7.76 5.69
C GLU A 34 3.09 6.97 5.62
N GLN A 35 3.01 5.78 5.02
CA GLN A 35 4.16 4.93 4.73
C GLN A 35 4.01 4.37 3.32
N ASP A 36 5.04 4.55 2.48
CA ASP A 36 5.12 3.89 1.18
C ASP A 36 5.68 2.49 1.36
N VAL A 37 4.89 1.48 0.99
CA VAL A 37 5.20 0.07 1.16
C VAL A 37 5.39 -0.57 -0.21
N LYS A 38 6.54 -1.22 -0.41
CA LYS A 38 6.76 -2.10 -1.55
C LYS A 38 6.33 -3.50 -1.15
N VAL A 39 5.28 -4.00 -1.79
CA VAL A 39 4.69 -5.32 -1.46
C VAL A 39 5.35 -6.46 -2.25
N ASP A 40 6.15 -6.11 -3.26
CA ASP A 40 6.96 -7.06 -4.01
C ASP A 40 8.08 -7.69 -3.15
N GLY A 41 8.41 -8.96 -3.40
CA GLY A 41 9.48 -9.68 -2.71
C GLY A 41 9.23 -9.99 -1.22
N GLY A 42 8.01 -9.88 -0.71
CA GLY A 42 7.66 -10.24 0.68
C GLY A 42 8.07 -9.20 1.74
N GLN A 43 8.52 -8.02 1.32
CA GLN A 43 8.99 -6.95 2.21
C GLN A 43 7.89 -6.26 3.03
N ALA A 44 6.63 -6.66 2.87
CA ALA A 44 5.50 -6.12 3.65
C ALA A 44 4.96 -7.11 4.69
N CYS A 45 5.66 -8.24 4.89
CA CYS A 45 5.42 -9.20 5.97
C CYS A 45 6.58 -9.16 6.98
N ASN A 46 6.77 -8.01 7.63
CA ASN A 46 7.76 -7.83 8.68
C ASN A 46 7.25 -6.88 9.77
N ALA A 47 7.97 -6.85 10.89
CA ALA A 47 7.61 -6.05 12.06
C ALA A 47 7.83 -4.54 11.86
N ASP A 48 8.51 -4.11 10.79
CA ASP A 48 8.80 -2.70 10.52
C ASP A 48 7.65 -2.00 9.78
N LEU A 49 6.75 -2.77 9.17
CA LEU A 49 5.51 -2.23 8.63
C LEU A 49 4.64 -1.75 9.80
N GLN A 50 4.24 -0.48 9.79
CA GLN A 50 3.38 0.03 10.84
C GLN A 50 1.94 -0.45 10.66
N ARG A 51 1.18 -0.54 11.76
CA ARG A 51 -0.27 -0.73 11.68
C ARG A 51 -0.93 0.43 10.92
N PHE A 52 -1.90 0.10 10.07
CA PHE A 52 -2.62 1.06 9.27
C PHE A 52 -4.12 0.77 9.24
N GLN A 53 -4.91 1.83 9.09
CA GLN A 53 -6.38 1.77 9.01
C GLN A 53 -6.91 1.94 7.59
N SER A 54 -6.12 2.59 6.73
CA SER A 54 -6.48 2.79 5.33
C SER A 54 -5.25 2.74 4.43
N TYR A 55 -5.48 2.57 3.14
CA TYR A 55 -4.42 2.44 2.15
C TYR A 55 -4.86 2.96 0.77
N ARG A 56 -3.87 3.27 -0.05
CA ARG A 56 -3.99 3.60 -1.47
C ARG A 56 -2.96 2.80 -2.24
N GLU A 57 -3.36 2.21 -3.34
CA GLU A 57 -2.43 1.49 -4.19
C GLU A 57 -1.93 2.43 -5.29
N ASN A 58 -0.63 2.46 -5.47
CA ASN A 58 0.10 3.29 -6.42
C ASN A 58 0.56 2.48 -7.65
N GLY A 59 0.13 1.21 -7.78
CA GLY A 59 0.53 0.31 -8.87
C GLY A 59 -0.47 0.23 -10.02
N PHE A 60 0.07 0.01 -11.23
CA PHE A 60 -0.66 -0.52 -12.39
C PHE A 60 -0.19 -1.97 -12.58
N GLY A 61 -0.98 -2.93 -12.06
CA GLY A 61 -0.74 -4.34 -12.34
C GLY A 61 -1.12 -4.68 -13.78
N PRO A 62 -0.39 -5.57 -14.49
CA PRO A 62 -0.80 -6.05 -15.80
C PRO A 62 -2.21 -6.68 -15.70
N GLY A 63 -2.95 -6.65 -16.82
CA GLY A 63 -4.40 -6.95 -16.89
C GLY A 63 -4.87 -8.31 -16.37
N ASN A 64 -3.98 -9.16 -15.84
CA ASN A 64 -4.28 -10.46 -15.27
C ASN A 64 -3.70 -10.62 -13.84
N GLY A 65 -4.26 -9.91 -12.86
CA GLY A 65 -4.48 -10.52 -11.54
C GLY A 65 -3.33 -10.57 -10.54
N GLN A 66 -2.50 -9.54 -10.42
CA GLN A 66 -1.69 -9.39 -9.21
C GLN A 66 -2.61 -9.24 -7.99
N ARG A 67 -2.41 -10.09 -6.99
CA ARG A 67 -3.27 -10.18 -5.81
C ARG A 67 -2.50 -9.68 -4.60
N ILE A 68 -3.04 -8.67 -3.91
CA ILE A 68 -2.51 -8.26 -2.61
C ILE A 68 -3.42 -8.82 -1.53
N ALA A 69 -2.85 -9.58 -0.61
CA ALA A 69 -3.51 -10.00 0.62
C ALA A 69 -3.07 -9.12 1.79
N PHE A 70 -4.01 -8.83 2.67
CA PHE A 70 -3.83 -8.02 3.88
C PHE A 70 -4.00 -8.88 5.12
N TYR A 71 -3.21 -8.58 6.16
CA TYR A 71 -3.11 -9.39 7.37
C TYR A 71 -3.18 -8.52 8.63
N ALA A 72 -3.72 -9.07 9.70
CA ALA A 72 -3.79 -8.43 11.02
C ALA A 72 -2.43 -8.41 11.75
N GLN A 73 -1.51 -9.28 11.33
CA GLN A 73 -0.20 -9.48 11.93
C GLN A 73 0.92 -9.29 10.91
N PRO A 74 2.10 -8.84 11.37
CA PRO A 74 3.25 -8.57 10.50
C PRO A 74 3.86 -9.83 9.90
N SER A 75 3.61 -11.01 10.48
CA SER A 75 4.10 -12.28 9.94
C SER A 75 3.38 -12.75 8.67
N CYS A 76 2.25 -12.11 8.31
CA CYS A 76 1.35 -12.57 7.26
C CYS A 76 0.96 -14.06 7.40
N SER A 77 0.76 -14.52 8.64
CA SER A 77 0.26 -15.87 8.90
C SER A 77 -1.16 -16.02 8.34
N GLN A 78 -1.50 -17.21 7.86
CA GLN A 78 -2.82 -17.47 7.30
C GLN A 78 -3.95 -17.21 8.31
N ASP A 79 -3.71 -17.48 9.59
CA ASP A 79 -4.66 -17.23 10.68
C ASP A 79 -4.94 -15.73 10.92
N SER A 80 -4.08 -14.86 10.38
CA SER A 80 -4.23 -13.40 10.46
C SER A 80 -4.76 -12.79 9.16
N PHE A 81 -5.14 -13.59 8.17
CA PHE A 81 -5.69 -13.10 6.91
C PHE A 81 -6.94 -12.26 7.14
N LEU A 82 -6.99 -11.09 6.53
CA LEU A 82 -8.12 -10.17 6.62
C LEU A 82 -8.99 -10.25 5.36
N TYR A 83 -8.38 -9.95 4.23
CA TYR A 83 -8.96 -9.99 2.90
C TYR A 83 -7.85 -9.82 1.87
N ASP A 84 -8.21 -10.00 0.62
CA ASP A 84 -7.36 -9.81 -0.55
C ASP A 84 -8.09 -9.04 -1.62
N THR A 85 -7.32 -8.56 -2.59
CA THR A 85 -7.84 -7.78 -3.70
C THR A 85 -6.95 -7.96 -4.92
N TYR A 86 -7.51 -7.75 -6.12
CA TYR A 86 -6.95 -8.21 -7.39
C TYR A 86 -6.89 -7.10 -8.44
N SER A 87 -5.81 -7.11 -9.24
CA SER A 87 -5.66 -6.21 -10.38
C SER A 87 -6.41 -6.75 -11.59
N ASN A 88 -7.72 -6.59 -11.60
CA ASN A 88 -8.54 -6.92 -12.75
C ASN A 88 -8.71 -5.70 -13.66
N ASN A 89 -7.86 -5.55 -14.69
CA ASN A 89 -7.92 -4.45 -15.66
C ASN A 89 -8.10 -3.02 -15.07
N GLY A 90 -7.75 -2.81 -13.79
CA GLY A 90 -7.93 -1.54 -13.07
C GLY A 90 -9.31 -1.31 -12.42
N ASP A 91 -10.24 -2.28 -12.44
CA ASP A 91 -11.63 -2.05 -12.00
C ASP A 91 -11.89 -2.29 -10.50
N TYR A 92 -11.32 -3.34 -9.88
CA TYR A 92 -11.39 -3.50 -8.42
C TYR A 92 -10.33 -2.64 -7.69
N PHE A 93 -9.23 -2.39 -8.39
CA PHE A 93 -8.17 -1.47 -7.99
C PHE A 93 -8.30 -0.16 -8.77
N GLN A 94 -9.20 0.69 -8.33
CA GLN A 94 -9.17 2.09 -8.78
C GLN A 94 -7.88 2.71 -8.22
N SER A 95 -6.83 2.75 -9.04
CA SER A 95 -5.55 3.36 -8.70
C SER A 95 -5.80 4.72 -8.04
N LYS A 96 -5.06 5.02 -6.97
CA LYS A 96 -5.17 6.27 -6.20
C LYS A 96 -6.47 6.44 -5.40
N LYS A 97 -7.39 5.48 -5.37
CA LYS A 97 -8.54 5.49 -4.45
C LYS A 97 -8.12 5.07 -3.04
N CYS A 98 -8.76 5.66 -2.04
CA CYS A 98 -8.58 5.31 -0.64
C CYS A 98 -9.55 4.21 -0.22
N TYR A 99 -9.03 3.24 0.53
CA TYR A 99 -9.82 2.15 1.10
C TYR A 99 -9.53 2.03 2.60
N ASN A 100 -10.58 1.83 3.39
CA ASN A 100 -10.46 1.53 4.81
C ASN A 100 -10.44 0.01 5.02
N ILE A 101 -9.60 -0.49 5.93
CA ILE A 101 -9.53 -1.92 6.26
C ILE A 101 -10.89 -2.45 6.72
N ASN A 102 -11.60 -1.66 7.53
CA ASN A 102 -12.91 -2.04 8.03
C ASN A 102 -14.06 -1.95 7.00
N GLY A 103 -13.77 -1.50 5.77
CA GLY A 103 -14.69 -1.60 4.64
C GLY A 103 -14.67 -2.98 3.98
N HIS A 104 -13.61 -3.77 4.22
CA HIS A 104 -13.38 -5.07 3.60
C HIS A 104 -13.25 -6.22 4.60
N SER A 105 -13.01 -5.92 5.88
CA SER A 105 -12.81 -6.87 6.96
C SER A 105 -13.48 -6.36 8.25
N PRO A 106 -13.89 -7.21 9.21
CA PRO A 106 -14.31 -6.73 10.53
C PRO A 106 -13.16 -6.07 11.34
N SER A 107 -11.90 -6.29 10.96
CA SER A 107 -10.75 -5.65 11.61
C SER A 107 -10.72 -4.15 11.35
N GLN A 108 -10.31 -3.38 12.36
CA GLN A 108 -10.05 -1.94 12.22
C GLN A 108 -8.68 -1.64 11.63
N TYR A 109 -7.75 -2.60 11.70
CA TYR A 109 -6.35 -2.40 11.33
C TYR A 109 -5.79 -3.58 10.53
N ALA A 110 -4.84 -3.28 9.66
CA ALA A 110 -3.92 -4.24 9.08
C ALA A 110 -2.49 -3.94 9.56
N HIS A 111 -1.63 -4.95 9.51
CA HIS A 111 -0.23 -4.89 9.94
C HIS A 111 0.70 -5.71 9.05
N GLY A 112 0.19 -6.31 7.98
CA GLY A 112 0.94 -7.13 7.04
C GLY A 112 0.30 -7.09 5.67
N MET A 113 1.11 -7.16 4.62
CA MET A 113 0.64 -7.30 3.24
C MET A 113 1.55 -8.25 2.45
N LYS A 114 0.96 -8.99 1.51
CA LYS A 114 1.71 -9.91 0.66
C LYS A 114 1.16 -9.90 -0.76
N LEU A 115 2.08 -9.83 -1.73
CA LEU A 115 1.76 -10.00 -3.15
C LEU A 115 1.76 -11.50 -3.50
N TYR A 116 0.78 -11.91 -4.29
CA TYR A 116 0.64 -13.24 -4.89
C TYR A 116 0.52 -13.13 -6.41
#